data_AF-A0AAW5MUX8-F1
#
_entry.id   AF-A0AAW5MUX8-F1
#
_cell.length_a   1.000
_cell.length_b   1.000
_cell.length_c   1.000
_cell.angle_alpha   90.00
_cell.angle_beta   90.00
_cell.angle_gamma   90.00
#
_symmetry.space_group_name_H-M   'P 1'
#
loop_
_entity.id
_entity.type
_entity.pdbx_description
1 polymer ?
#
loop_
_entity_poly.entity_id
_entity_poly.type
_entity_poly.pdbx_seq_one_letter_code
_entity_poly.pdbx_strand_id
1 'polypeptide(L)' 'AAGSDVAAMRTTARREGDSYVLNGQKNWISYASVADHALVFAKTDPEAKHKGISAFIVERGWPGVSTQDTENKLGIW' A
#
# COMPACT_ATOMS: atom_id res chain seq x y z
N ALA A 1 3.44 10.21 -3.49
CA ALA A 1 2.22 9.64 -4.08
C ALA A 1 2.53 9.18 -5.49
N ALA A 2 1.94 8.08 -5.94
CA ALA A 2 2.11 7.51 -7.26
C ALA A 2 0.73 7.05 -7.73
N GLY A 3 0.22 7.68 -8.81
CA GLY A 3 -1.05 7.31 -9.45
C GLY A 3 -0.76 6.66 -10.80
N SER A 4 -0.50 7.49 -11.81
CA SER A 4 -0.16 7.02 -13.16
C SER A 4 1.26 6.42 -13.25
N ASP A 5 2.23 6.99 -12.54
CA ASP A 5 3.58 6.43 -12.43
C ASP A 5 3.70 5.51 -11.22
N VAL A 6 3.28 4.26 -11.39
CA VAL A 6 3.33 3.22 -10.37
C VAL A 6 4.77 2.94 -9.93
N ALA A 7 5.75 3.06 -10.84
CA ALA A 7 7.15 2.77 -10.53
C ALA A 7 7.78 3.79 -9.58
N ALA A 8 7.26 5.01 -9.52
CA ALA A 8 7.66 6.06 -8.58
C ALA A 8 7.02 5.96 -7.18
N MET A 9 6.29 4.89 -6.87
CA MET A 9 5.74 4.69 -5.53
C MET A 9 6.86 4.66 -4.46
N ARG A 10 6.55 5.21 -3.28
CA ARG A 10 7.49 5.30 -2.15
C ARG A 10 7.22 4.28 -1.04
N THR A 11 6.10 3.55 -1.12
CA THR A 11 5.79 2.47 -0.17
C THR A 11 6.85 1.39 -0.33
N THR A 12 7.45 0.96 0.77
CA THR A 12 8.53 -0.03 0.81
C THR A 12 8.07 -1.29 1.53
N ALA A 13 8.70 -2.42 1.21
CA ALA A 13 8.58 -3.67 1.92
C ALA A 13 9.99 -4.24 2.12
N ARG A 14 10.53 -4.12 3.34
CA ARG A 14 11.87 -4.59 3.66
C ARG A 14 11.79 -5.99 4.25
N ARG A 15 12.58 -6.92 3.71
CA ARG A 15 12.66 -8.29 4.24
C ARG A 15 13.38 -8.30 5.59
N GLU A 16 12.79 -8.92 6.59
CA GLU A 16 13.36 -9.17 7.91
C GLU A 16 13.17 -10.66 8.27
N GLY A 17 14.24 -11.44 8.09
CA GLY A 17 14.19 -12.88 8.30
C GLY A 17 13.22 -13.56 7.32
N ASP A 18 12.15 -14.13 7.87
CA ASP A 18 11.06 -14.79 7.15
C ASP A 18 9.86 -13.87 6.85
N SER A 19 9.90 -12.63 7.33
CA SER A 19 8.80 -11.66 7.22
C SER A 19 9.17 -10.44 6.36
N TYR A 20 8.17 -9.63 6.03
CA TYR A 20 8.36 -8.33 5.39
C TYR A 20 7.74 -7.23 6.25
N VAL A 21 8.50 -6.16 6.48
CA VAL A 21 8.03 -4.93 7.12
C VAL A 21 7.63 -3.95 6.04
N LEU A 22 6.33 -3.67 5.95
CA LEU A 22 5.76 -2.71 5.02
C LEU A 22 5.73 -1.31 5.66
N ASN A 23 6.14 -0.29 4.91
CA ASN A 23 6.08 1.09 5.38
C ASN A 23 5.67 2.05 4.26
N GLY A 24 4.67 2.89 4.55
CA GLY A 24 4.21 3.97 3.70
C GLY A 24 2.69 4.16 3.75
N GLN A 25 2.20 5.10 2.95
CA GLN A 25 0.78 5.42 2.85
C GLN A 25 0.29 5.22 1.42
N LYS A 26 -0.91 4.65 1.30
CA LYS A 26 -1.66 4.54 0.05
C LYS A 26 -2.88 5.45 0.14
N ASN A 27 -3.20 6.12 -0.96
CA ASN A 27 -4.35 7.03 -1.06
C ASN A 27 -5.25 6.59 -2.21
N TRP A 28 -6.53 7.01 -2.17
CA TRP A 28 -7.54 6.74 -3.20
C TRP A 28 -7.95 5.27 -3.37
N ILE A 29 -7.85 4.46 -2.32
CA ILE A 29 -8.30 3.07 -2.33
C ILE A 29 -9.78 3.02 -1.95
N SER A 30 -10.64 2.65 -2.89
CA SER A 30 -12.06 2.46 -2.62
C SER A 30 -12.28 1.39 -1.54
N TYR A 31 -13.21 1.66 -0.61
CA TYR A 31 -13.58 0.75 0.48
C TYR A 31 -12.47 0.38 1.46
N ALA A 32 -11.36 1.14 1.51
CA ALA A 32 -10.24 0.85 2.40
C ALA A 32 -10.63 0.71 3.88
N SER A 33 -11.61 1.49 4.34
CA SER A 33 -12.09 1.48 5.72
C SER A 33 -12.88 0.23 6.13
N VAL A 34 -13.43 -0.51 5.16
CA VAL A 34 -14.32 -1.66 5.41
C VAL A 34 -13.77 -2.99 4.89
N ALA A 35 -12.76 -2.97 4.02
CA ALA A 35 -12.14 -4.19 3.51
C ALA A 35 -11.35 -4.92 4.60
N ASP A 36 -11.51 -6.24 4.71
CA ASP A 36 -10.71 -7.05 5.65
C ASP A 36 -9.30 -7.34 5.10
N HIS A 37 -9.18 -7.41 3.78
CA HIS A 37 -7.93 -7.67 3.06
C HIS A 37 -7.65 -6.60 2.01
N ALA A 38 -6.39 -6.20 1.90
CA ALA A 38 -5.90 -5.31 0.85
C ALA A 38 -4.72 -5.96 0.10
N LEU A 39 -4.72 -5.82 -1.23
CA LEU A 39 -3.55 -6.13 -2.06
C LEU A 39 -2.68 -4.88 -2.17
N VAL A 40 -1.54 -4.87 -1.47
CA VAL A 40 -0.64 -3.72 -1.37
C VAL A 40 0.60 -3.95 -2.24
N PHE A 41 0.81 -3.06 -3.20
CA PHE A 41 2.07 -3.00 -3.96
C PHE A 41 3.10 -2.15 -3.23
N ALA A 42 4.32 -2.66 -3.09
CA ALA A 42 5.43 -1.98 -2.44
C ALA A 42 6.77 -2.31 -3.08
N LYS A 43 7.76 -1.42 -2.91
CA LYS A 43 9.14 -1.63 -3.35
C LYS A 43 9.84 -2.60 -2.41
N THR A 44 10.19 -3.78 -2.92
CA THR A 44 11.09 -4.74 -2.28
C THR A 44 12.54 -4.51 -2.65
N ASP A 45 12.78 -3.98 -3.86
CA ASP A 45 14.09 -3.52 -4.34
C ASP A 45 13.93 -2.14 -5.02
N PRO A 46 14.29 -1.05 -4.35
CA PRO A 46 14.21 0.30 -4.92
C PRO A 46 15.03 0.48 -6.21
N GLU A 47 16.17 -0.19 -6.32
CA GLU A 47 17.13 -0.03 -7.42
C GLU A 47 16.69 -0.79 -8.68
N ALA A 48 15.94 -1.88 -8.51
CA ALA A 48 15.39 -2.66 -9.62
C ALA A 48 14.21 -2.01 -10.36
N LYS A 49 13.89 -0.74 -10.08
CA LYS A 49 12.83 0.05 -10.73
C LYS A 49 11.49 -0.71 -10.74
N HIS A 50 10.92 -1.02 -11.90
CA HIS A 50 9.64 -1.72 -12.02
C HIS A 50 9.73 -3.19 -11.61
N LYS A 51 10.91 -3.82 -11.68
CA LYS A 51 11.12 -5.22 -11.31
C LYS A 51 11.21 -5.43 -9.80
N GLY A 52 11.53 -4.37 -9.05
CA GLY A 52 11.62 -4.40 -7.59
C GLY A 52 10.32 -4.08 -6.87
N ILE A 53 9.18 -4.30 -7.52
CA ILE A 53 7.85 -4.12 -6.93
C ILE A 53 7.26 -5.51 -6.69
N SER A 54 6.74 -5.72 -5.48
CA SER A 54 6.02 -6.92 -5.11
C SER A 54 4.64 -6.57 -4.57
N ALA A 55 3.73 -7.54 -4.60
CA ALA A 55 2.39 -7.41 -4.05
C ALA A 55 2.26 -8.25 -2.79
N PHE A 56 1.54 -7.72 -1.80
CA PHE A 56 1.35 -8.31 -0.48
C PHE A 56 -0.13 -8.31 -0.15
N ILE A 57 -0.61 -9.39 0.47
CA ILE A 57 -1.91 -9.36 1.16
C ILE A 57 -1.65 -8.78 2.55
N VAL A 58 -2.43 -7.76 2.91
CA VAL A 58 -2.39 -7.10 4.22
C VAL A 58 -3.78 -7.18 4.84
N GLU A 59 -3.85 -7.58 6.10
CA GLU A 59 -5.11 -7.63 6.86
C GLU A 59 -5.31 -6.36 7.68
N ARG A 60 -6.55 -5.86 7.69
CA ARG A 60 -6.91 -4.62 8.39
C ARG A 60 -6.61 -4.66 9.90
N GLY A 61 -6.65 -5.84 10.51
CA GLY A 61 -6.40 -6.04 11.95
C GLY A 61 -4.92 -6.14 12.35
N TRP A 62 -3.98 -6.16 11.40
CA TRP A 62 -2.57 -6.29 11.75
C TRP A 62 -2.01 -5.03 12.45
N PRO A 63 -1.09 -5.20 13.41
CA PRO A 63 -0.44 -4.07 14.07
C PRO A 63 0.20 -3.10 13.06
N GLY A 64 -0.08 -1.81 13.21
CA GLY A 64 0.45 -0.76 12.33
C GLY A 64 -0.36 -0.51 11.05
N VAL A 65 -1.42 -1.28 10.79
CA VAL A 65 -2.37 -0.99 9.70
C VAL A 65 -3.45 -0.03 10.21
N SER A 66 -3.64 1.07 9.48
CA SER A 66 -4.68 2.04 9.77
C SER A 66 -5.28 2.56 8.46
N THR A 67 -6.57 2.86 8.48
CA THR A 67 -7.32 3.34 7.32
C THR A 67 -8.18 4.52 7.72
N GLN A 68 -8.38 5.46 6.79
CA GLN A 68 -9.26 6.60 6.97
C GLN A 68 -10.04 6.85 5.68
N ASP A 69 -11.30 7.24 5.82
CA ASP A 69 -12.11 7.67 4.69
C ASP A 69 -11.64 9.03 4.15
N THR A 70 -11.66 9.17 2.84
CA THR A 70 -11.49 10.48 2.20
C THR A 70 -12.84 11.18 2.15
N GLU A 71 -13.05 12.14 3.05
CA GLU A 71 -14.27 12.93 3.15
C GLU A 71 -14.34 14.02 2.06
N ASN A 72 -15.53 14.60 1.86
CA ASN A 72 -15.75 15.80 1.02
C ASN A 72 -15.33 15.66 -0.45
N LYS A 73 -15.51 14.47 -1.04
CA LYS A 73 -15.27 14.24 -2.48
C LYS A 73 -16.41 14.83 -3.32
N LEU A 74 -16.10 15.30 -4.53
CA LEU A 74 -17.11 15.77 -5.52
C LEU A 74 -18.01 14.63 -6.05
N GLY A 75 -17.61 13.38 -5.84
CA GLY A 75 -18.33 12.18 -6.25
C GLY A 75 -17.79 10.93 -5.55
N ILE A 76 -18.60 9.89 -5.59
CA ILE A 76 -18.62 8.73 -4.67
C ILE A 76 -18.83 9.17 -3.23
N TRP A 77 -20.13 9.19 -2.86
CA TRP A 77 -20.67 9.37 -1.51
C TRP A 77 -19.97 8.48 -0.48
#